data_AF-A0A953ISW1-F1
#
_entry.id   AF-A0A953ISW1-F1
#
_cell.length_a   1.000
_cell.length_b   1.000
_cell.length_c   1.000
_cell.angle_alpha   90.00
_cell.angle_beta   90.00
_cell.angle_gamma   90.00
#
_symmetry.space_group_name_H-M   'P 1'
#
loop_
_entity.id
_entity.type
_entity.pdbx_description
1 polymer ?
#
loop_
_entity_poly.entity_id
_entity_poly.type
_entity_poly.pdbx_seq_one_letter_code
_entity_poly.pdbx_strand_id
1 'polypeptide(L)'
;MKAGAVSPELARVLNFAGMMAMIGVLLGAYAYQFSYRELPCTLCQLQRVAMLAVAFGAAMNLMLGPDPRHYGLCLISAVFGLVVSIRQTLLHINPYFDTNAGQPTLAPMTNPPFGQAVLDVHLYVWGVLLFGVVIL
;
A
#
# COMPACT_ATOMS: atom_id res chain seq x y z
N MET A 1 13.25 -28.10 16.75
CA MET A 1 13.04 -27.28 15.54
C MET A 1 14.05 -26.14 15.54
N LYS A 2 15.17 -26.27 14.82
CA LYS A 2 16.08 -25.15 14.57
C LYS A 2 15.47 -24.35 13.43
N ALA A 3 14.73 -23.29 13.74
CA ALA A 3 14.42 -22.29 12.73
C ALA A 3 15.76 -21.82 12.15
N GLY A 4 15.94 -21.95 10.83
CA GLY A 4 17.14 -21.47 10.17
C GLY A 4 17.26 -19.98 10.43
N ALA A 5 18.18 -19.59 11.31
CA ALA A 5 18.42 -18.19 11.62
C ALA A 5 18.86 -17.50 10.32
N VAL A 6 18.05 -16.56 9.84
CA VAL A 6 18.41 -15.70 8.71
C VAL A 6 19.75 -15.05 9.06
N SER A 7 20.74 -15.16 8.18
CA SER A 7 22.05 -14.54 8.45
C SER A 7 21.88 -13.02 8.58
N PRO A 8 22.66 -12.35 9.45
CA PRO A 8 22.55 -10.90 9.62
C PRO A 8 22.73 -10.11 8.31
N GLU A 9 23.57 -10.63 7.40
CA GLU A 9 23.75 -10.09 6.06
C GLU A 9 22.50 -10.23 5.19
N LEU A 10 21.87 -11.42 5.19
CA LEU A 10 20.64 -11.65 4.45
C LEU A 10 19.50 -10.77 4.98
N ALA A 11 19.38 -10.64 6.31
CA ALA A 11 18.40 -9.74 6.92
C ALA A 11 18.62 -8.28 6.47
N ARG A 12 19.86 -7.80 6.40
CA ARG A 12 20.19 -6.47 5.92
C ARG A 12 19.82 -6.29 4.44
N VAL A 13 20.15 -7.26 3.59
CA VAL A 13 19.79 -7.23 2.16
C VAL A 13 18.29 -7.19 1.97
N LEU A 14 17.53 -8.01 2.71
CA LEU A 14 16.06 -8.04 2.64
C LEU A 14 15.43 -6.72 3.10
N ASN A 15 15.89 -6.13 4.20
CA ASN A 15 15.38 -4.83 4.65
C ASN A 15 15.69 -3.72 3.63
N PHE A 16 16.89 -3.73 3.04
CA PHE A 16 17.25 -2.77 2.00
C PHE A 16 16.40 -2.95 0.74
N ALA A 17 16.24 -4.18 0.27
CA ALA A 17 15.39 -4.49 -0.87
C ALA A 17 13.93 -4.09 -0.61
N GLY A 18 13.39 -4.39 0.58
CA GLY A 18 12.06 -3.97 0.99
C GLY A 18 11.91 -2.45 1.01
N MET A 19 12.86 -1.73 1.61
CA MET A 19 12.87 -0.26 1.62
C MET A 19 12.89 0.31 0.19
N MET A 20 13.77 -0.20 -0.68
CA MET A 20 13.85 0.26 -2.08
C MET A 20 12.59 -0.05 -2.87
N ALA A 21 11.97 -1.22 -2.65
CA ALA A 21 10.71 -1.58 -3.29
C ALA A 21 9.58 -0.60 -2.92
N MET A 22 9.44 -0.27 -1.62
CA MET A 22 8.44 0.70 -1.17
C MET A 22 8.67 2.09 -1.77
N ILE A 23 9.92 2.56 -1.80
CA ILE A 23 10.29 3.85 -2.42
C ILE A 23 9.98 3.83 -3.92
N GLY A 24 10.32 2.75 -4.63
CA GLY A 24 10.04 2.60 -6.05
C GLY A 24 8.55 2.68 -6.37
N VAL A 25 7.71 2.00 -5.59
CA VAL A 25 6.24 2.07 -5.75
C VAL A 25 5.70 3.47 -5.48
N LEU A 26 6.19 4.14 -4.44
CA LEU A 26 5.80 5.52 -4.14
C LEU A 26 6.17 6.47 -5.29
N LEU A 27 7.40 6.37 -5.81
CA LEU A 27 7.85 7.17 -6.95
C LEU A 27 7.01 6.91 -8.19
N GLY A 28 6.71 5.64 -8.49
CA GLY A 28 5.81 5.26 -9.58
C GLY A 28 4.41 5.86 -9.42
N ALA A 29 3.85 5.82 -8.21
CA ALA A 29 2.54 6.40 -7.93
C ALA A 29 2.51 7.93 -8.06
N TYR A 30 3.60 8.62 -7.67
CA TYR A 30 3.72 10.06 -7.90
C TYR A 30 3.90 10.39 -9.38
N ALA A 31 4.78 9.68 -10.09
CA ALA A 31 4.99 9.85 -11.52
C ALA A 31 3.67 9.67 -12.30
N TYR A 32 2.89 8.65 -11.93
CA TYR A 32 1.56 8.42 -12.48
C TYR A 32 0.63 9.61 -12.23
N GLN A 33 0.51 10.06 -10.97
CA GLN A 33 -0.34 11.20 -10.62
C GLN A 33 0.01 12.47 -11.40
N PHE A 34 1.31 12.79 -11.54
CA PHE A 34 1.76 13.98 -12.27
C PHE A 34 1.60 13.85 -13.78
N SER A 35 1.78 12.65 -14.34
CA SER A 35 1.65 12.39 -15.78
C SER A 35 0.20 12.50 -16.24
N TYR A 36 -0.72 11.92 -15.49
CA TYR A 36 -2.15 11.92 -15.82
C TYR A 36 -2.91 13.15 -15.29
N ARG A 37 -2.24 14.02 -14.52
CA ARG A 37 -2.81 15.24 -13.91
C ARG A 37 -4.11 14.97 -13.14
N GLU A 38 -4.18 13.81 -12.50
CA GLU A 38 -5.34 13.38 -11.73
C GLU A 38 -5.31 13.98 -10.31
N LEU A 39 -6.49 14.21 -9.75
CA LEU A 39 -6.66 14.71 -8.39
C LEU A 39 -6.20 13.65 -7.37
N PRO A 40 -5.50 14.03 -6.29
CA PRO A 40 -5.10 13.09 -5.25
C PRO A 40 -6.32 12.58 -4.49
N CYS A 41 -6.48 11.26 -4.43
CA CYS A 41 -7.52 10.63 -3.62
C CYS A 41 -7.08 10.54 -2.14
N THR A 42 -7.93 10.97 -1.20
CA THR A 42 -7.59 11.03 0.24
C THR A 42 -7.21 9.67 0.81
N LEU A 43 -7.92 8.60 0.41
CA LEU A 43 -7.60 7.22 0.82
C LEU A 43 -6.26 6.73 0.25
N CYS A 44 -5.93 7.11 -0.99
CA CYS A 44 -4.67 6.77 -1.64
C CYS A 44 -3.50 7.42 -0.90
N GLN A 45 -3.67 8.65 -0.42
CA GLN A 45 -2.66 9.33 0.38
C GLN A 45 -2.42 8.62 1.71
N LEU A 46 -3.46 8.07 2.36
CA LEU A 46 -3.28 7.23 3.55
C LEU A 46 -2.51 5.94 3.23
N GLN A 47 -2.72 5.32 2.06
CA GLN A 47 -1.91 4.18 1.63
C GLN A 47 -0.45 4.58 1.42
N ARG A 48 -0.17 5.76 0.86
CA ARG A 48 1.21 6.25 0.70
C ARG A 48 1.89 6.50 2.05
N VAL A 49 1.17 7.04 3.03
CA VAL A 49 1.69 7.19 4.40
C VAL A 49 1.98 5.82 5.02
N ALA A 50 1.11 4.83 4.83
CA ALA A 50 1.35 3.46 5.28
C ALA A 50 2.60 2.84 4.64
N MET A 51 2.77 3.02 3.32
CA MET A 51 3.96 2.57 2.58
C MET A 51 5.24 3.23 3.10
N LEU A 52 5.19 4.53 3.37
CA LEU A 52 6.31 5.28 3.94
C LEU A 52 6.66 4.77 5.34
N ALA A 53 5.67 4.46 6.17
CA ALA A 53 5.88 3.91 7.50
C ALA A 53 6.52 2.51 7.47
N VAL A 54 6.15 1.65 6.51
CA VAL A 54 6.82 0.37 6.25
C VAL A 54 8.28 0.60 5.82
N ALA A 55 8.53 1.51 4.88
CA ALA A 55 9.89 1.85 4.45
C ALA A 55 10.73 2.39 5.62
N PHE A 56 10.14 3.19 6.50
CA PHE A 56 10.78 3.73 7.69
C PHE A 56 11.14 2.62 8.69
N GLY A 57 10.25 1.66 8.96
CA GLY A 57 10.56 0.51 9.80
C GLY A 57 11.70 -0.35 9.23
N ALA A 58 11.74 -0.55 7.91
CA ALA A 58 12.84 -1.21 7.23
C ALA A 58 14.16 -0.40 7.33
N ALA A 59 14.09 0.93 7.22
CA ALA A 59 15.25 1.81 7.41
C ALA A 59 15.81 1.73 8.85
N MET A 60 14.94 1.67 9.85
CA MET A 60 15.35 1.48 11.25
C MET A 60 16.12 0.17 11.44
N ASN A 61 15.68 -0.92 10.80
CA ASN A 61 16.41 -2.19 10.80
C ASN A 61 17.80 -2.10 10.17
N LEU A 62 18.00 -1.21 9.20
CA LEU A 62 19.32 -0.99 8.58
C LEU A 62 20.23 -0.12 9.47
N MET A 63 19.68 0.91 10.10
CA MET A 63 20.45 1.88 10.90
C MET A 63 20.77 1.39 12.31
N LEU A 64 19.79 0.77 12.98
CA LEU A 64 19.88 0.34 14.39
C LEU A 64 20.16 -1.15 14.54
N GLY A 65 20.14 -1.89 13.43
CA GLY A 65 20.24 -3.34 13.41
C GLY A 65 18.86 -4.04 13.41
N PRO A 66 18.81 -5.32 13.01
CA PRO A 66 17.57 -6.07 12.94
C PRO A 66 16.99 -6.34 14.33
N ASP A 67 15.88 -5.69 14.66
CA ASP A 67 15.14 -5.86 15.92
C ASP A 67 13.67 -6.20 15.62
N PRO A 68 13.08 -7.22 16.26
CA PRO A 68 11.65 -7.54 16.14
C PRO A 68 10.71 -6.35 16.31
N ARG A 69 11.07 -5.34 17.11
CA ARG A 69 10.25 -4.13 17.35
C ARG A 69 10.07 -3.30 16.09
N HIS A 70 11.11 -3.17 15.26
CA HIS A 70 11.02 -2.43 14.00
C HIS A 70 10.15 -3.19 12.98
N TYR A 71 10.21 -4.53 12.97
CA TYR A 71 9.30 -5.33 12.17
C TYR A 71 7.84 -5.22 12.65
N GLY A 72 7.61 -5.03 13.95
CA GLY A 72 6.30 -4.70 14.49
C GLY A 72 5.72 -3.40 13.90
N LEU A 73 6.56 -2.37 13.73
CA LEU A 73 6.16 -1.14 13.05
C LEU A 73 5.80 -1.40 11.58
N CYS A 74 6.60 -2.19 10.85
CA CYS A 74 6.28 -2.57 9.48
C CYS A 74 4.94 -3.30 9.39
N LEU A 75 4.69 -4.27 10.28
CA LEU A 75 3.46 -5.07 10.30
C LEU A 75 2.22 -4.22 10.60
N ILE A 76 2.26 -3.39 11.64
CA ILE A 76 1.13 -2.50 11.97
C ILE A 76 0.84 -1.55 10.82
N SER A 77 1.88 -0.97 10.21
CA SER A 77 1.75 -0.09 9.05
C SER A 77 1.13 -0.82 7.85
N ALA A 78 1.56 -2.06 7.60
CA ALA A 78 1.06 -2.88 6.50
C ALA A 78 -0.41 -3.28 6.70
N VAL A 79 -0.80 -3.67 7.92
CA VAL A 79 -2.20 -3.98 8.25
C VAL A 79 -3.07 -2.75 8.07
N PHE A 80 -2.63 -1.58 8.54
CA PHE A 80 -3.35 -0.32 8.31
C PHE A 80 -3.52 -0.03 6.81
N GLY A 81 -2.43 -0.14 6.04
CA GLY A 81 -2.46 0.04 4.59
C GLY A 81 -3.39 -0.95 3.88
N LEU A 82 -3.40 -2.21 4.32
CA LEU A 82 -4.27 -3.26 3.80
C LEU A 82 -5.75 -2.92 4.03
N VAL A 83 -6.12 -2.52 5.25
CA VAL A 83 -7.50 -2.14 5.59
C VAL A 83 -7.97 -0.94 4.75
N VAL A 84 -7.12 0.08 4.58
CA VAL A 84 -7.44 1.25 3.75
C VAL A 84 -7.63 0.84 2.28
N SER A 85 -6.77 -0.04 1.76
CA SER A 85 -6.81 -0.53 0.37
C SER A 85 -8.04 -1.41 0.10
N ILE A 86 -8.39 -2.29 1.04
CA ILE A 86 -9.61 -3.10 0.99
C ILE A 86 -10.83 -2.18 1.02
N ARG A 87 -10.87 -1.21 1.93
CA ARG A 87 -11.98 -0.24 2.00
C ARG A 87 -12.17 0.47 0.67
N GLN A 88 -11.09 0.95 0.06
CA GLN A 88 -11.17 1.61 -1.24
C GLN A 88 -11.66 0.66 -2.34
N THR A 89 -11.18 -0.57 -2.34
CA THR A 89 -11.65 -1.61 -3.29
C THR A 89 -13.16 -1.85 -3.14
N LEU A 90 -13.65 -2.00 -1.91
CA LEU A 90 -15.07 -2.22 -1.61
C LEU A 90 -15.95 -1.02 -1.99
N LEU A 91 -15.43 0.21 -1.94
CA LEU A 91 -16.19 1.39 -2.35
C LEU A 91 -16.39 1.46 -3.87
N HIS A 92 -15.46 0.90 -4.65
CA HIS A 92 -15.52 0.95 -6.12
C HIS A 92 -15.94 -0.37 -6.77
N ILE A 93 -16.20 -1.43 -6.00
CA ILE A 93 -16.68 -2.70 -6.54
C ILE A 93 -18.15 -2.62 -6.99
N ASN A 94 -18.94 -1.73 -6.39
CA ASN A 94 -20.36 -1.56 -6.71
C ASN A 94 -20.56 -0.26 -7.52
N PRO A 95 -20.83 -0.34 -8.83
CA PRO A 95 -21.04 0.85 -9.67
C PRO A 95 -22.38 1.56 -9.40
N TYR A 96 -23.27 0.98 -8.57
CA TYR A 96 -24.61 1.50 -8.28
C TYR A 96 -24.73 2.14 -6.89
N PHE A 97 -23.66 2.23 -6.11
CA PHE A 97 -23.69 2.84 -4.79
C PHE A 97 -23.08 4.23 -4.86
N ASP A 98 -23.86 5.28 -4.56
CA ASP A 98 -23.34 6.65 -4.51
C ASP A 98 -22.70 6.89 -3.14
N THR A 99 -21.39 7.07 -3.12
CA THR A 99 -20.66 7.32 -1.85
C THR A 99 -20.78 8.74 -1.33
N ASN A 100 -21.25 9.70 -2.14
CA ASN A 100 -21.56 11.04 -1.68
C ASN A 100 -22.94 11.09 -0.99
N ALA A 101 -23.91 10.31 -1.48
CA ALA A 101 -25.25 10.25 -0.91
C ALA A 101 -25.45 9.14 0.14
N GLY A 102 -24.59 8.12 0.16
CA GLY A 102 -24.73 6.96 1.06
C GLY A 102 -25.93 6.07 0.74
N GLN A 103 -26.47 6.14 -0.49
CA GLN A 103 -27.67 5.42 -0.93
C GLN A 103 -27.45 4.66 -2.25
N PRO A 104 -28.18 3.55 -2.49
CA PRO A 104 -28.17 2.87 -3.78
C PRO A 104 -28.83 3.74 -4.85
N THR A 105 -28.20 3.87 -6.01
CA THR A 105 -28.69 4.67 -7.15
C THR A 105 -28.92 3.78 -8.37
N LEU A 106 -29.96 4.07 -9.15
CA LEU A 106 -30.25 3.37 -10.41
C LEU A 106 -29.40 3.89 -11.59
N ALA A 107 -28.58 4.92 -11.36
CA ALA A 107 -27.69 5.50 -12.35
C ALA A 107 -26.32 4.78 -12.30
N PRO A 108 -25.85 4.16 -13.37
CA PRO A 108 -24.65 3.28 -13.37
C PRO A 108 -23.29 4.01 -13.21
N MET A 109 -23.24 5.29 -12.83
CA MET A 109 -22.00 6.10 -12.88
C MET A 109 -21.83 7.13 -11.76
N THR A 110 -22.42 6.94 -10.57
CA THR A 110 -22.23 7.89 -9.46
C THR A 110 -20.85 7.82 -8.79
N ASN A 111 -20.08 6.74 -9.01
CA ASN A 111 -18.78 6.49 -8.36
C ASN A 111 -17.70 6.00 -9.34
N PRO A 112 -17.19 6.84 -10.25
CA PRO A 112 -16.08 6.47 -11.11
C PRO A 112 -14.85 6.05 -10.29
N PRO A 113 -14.13 4.98 -10.66
CA PRO A 113 -12.94 4.56 -9.94
C PRO A 113 -11.85 5.65 -10.03
N PHE A 114 -11.17 5.90 -8.91
CA PHE A 114 -10.07 6.86 -8.86
C PHE A 114 -8.82 6.30 -9.53
N GLY A 115 -8.39 7.01 -10.58
CA GLY A 115 -7.17 6.76 -11.33
C GLY A 115 -7.29 5.65 -12.38
N GLN A 116 -6.63 5.83 -13.52
CA GLN A 116 -6.67 4.78 -14.55
C GLN A 116 -6.01 3.48 -14.06
N ALA A 117 -6.47 2.37 -14.63
CA ALA A 117 -5.97 1.05 -14.27
C ALA A 117 -4.58 0.81 -14.86
N VAL A 118 -3.70 0.19 -14.07
CA VAL A 118 -2.40 -0.30 -14.53
C VAL A 118 -2.53 -1.81 -14.71
N LEU A 119 -2.33 -2.29 -15.94
CA LEU A 119 -2.55 -3.69 -16.32
C LEU A 119 -3.99 -4.16 -16.03
N ASP A 120 -4.99 -3.33 -16.36
CA ASP A 120 -6.42 -3.54 -16.11
C ASP A 120 -6.81 -3.69 -14.62
N VAL A 121 -5.89 -3.39 -13.70
CA VAL A 121 -6.12 -3.41 -12.25
C VAL A 121 -5.87 -2.02 -11.66
N HIS A 122 -6.84 -1.52 -10.88
CA HIS A 122 -6.69 -0.21 -10.23
C HIS A 122 -5.62 -0.22 -9.14
N LEU A 123 -4.96 0.93 -8.95
CA LEU A 123 -3.83 1.11 -8.02
C LEU A 123 -4.15 0.71 -6.56
N TYR A 124 -5.40 0.85 -6.12
CA TYR A 124 -5.81 0.44 -4.78
C TYR A 124 -5.91 -1.09 -4.61
N VAL A 125 -6.15 -1.84 -5.69
CA VAL A 125 -6.10 -3.32 -5.66
C VAL A 125 -4.64 -3.79 -5.62
N TRP A 126 -3.75 -3.10 -6.34
CA TRP A 126 -2.30 -3.30 -6.19
C TRP A 126 -1.83 -3.02 -4.76
N GLY A 127 -2.40 -2.02 -4.10
CA GLY A 127 -2.18 -1.75 -2.67
C GLY A 127 -2.50 -2.97 -1.80
N VAL A 128 -3.65 -3.63 -2.01
CA VAL A 128 -4.02 -4.86 -1.27
C VAL A 128 -2.96 -5.95 -1.43
N LEU A 129 -2.51 -6.20 -2.66
CA LEU A 129 -1.49 -7.22 -2.93
C LEU A 129 -0.16 -6.86 -2.26
N LEU A 130 0.27 -5.61 -2.39
CA LEU A 130 1.54 -5.14 -1.84
C LEU A 130 1.57 -5.23 -0.31
N PHE A 131 0.53 -4.76 0.38
CA PHE A 131 0.45 -4.90 1.84
C PHE A 131 0.29 -6.35 2.28
N GLY A 132 -0.39 -7.20 1.49
CA GLY A 132 -0.45 -8.64 1.71
C GLY A 132 0.93 -9.30 1.66
N VAL A 133 1.77 -8.93 0.69
CA VAL A 133 3.16 -9.43 0.57
C VAL A 133 4.01 -8.97 1.75
N VAL A 134 3.81 -7.77 2.29
CA VAL A 134 4.57 -7.29 3.46
C VAL A 134 4.20 -8.05 4.74
N ILE A 135 2.97 -8.57 4.83
CA ILE A 135 2.49 -9.30 6.01
C ILE A 135 2.97 -10.76 6.01
N LEU A 136 3.19 -11.36 4.83
CA LEU A 136 3.62 -12.74 4.64
C LEU A 136 5.15 -12.90 4.81
#